data_AF-A0A7X9KJG0-F1
#
_entry.id   AF-A0A7X9KJG0-F1
#
_cell.length_a   1.000
_cell.length_b   1.000
_cell.length_c   1.000
_cell.angle_alpha   90.00
_cell.angle_beta   90.00
_cell.angle_gamma   90.00
#
_symmetry.space_group_name_H-M   'P 1'
#
loop_
_entity.id
_entity.type
_entity.pdbx_description
1 polymer ?
#
loop_
_entity_poly.entity_id
_entity_poly.type
_entity_poly.pdbx_seq_one_letter_code
_entity_poly.pdbx_strand_id
1 'polypeptide(L)'
;MKLKLCSAIGIIALVAPGVVPMAVPAASAVSCAVVERLSPGSVHPGVVCLEQRLIELGYSGISGPDTTYDIGSAAAVMDFQSARGLYADGIVTSVTGRQLGLRGALAPAGAARVTVIGDSTSAAMRWYDEANNNSARYDVMADTYDLLWSVESCRRLVAASCTGRSDPGSGLKWTPVSVLPLMQSTLRGRLGEALVIMAGYDDVSIESAIEQIMAEATAQGVAKVFWLNYRYGGNGYPYSRYYAAHNAALEAAKVRFPNLVVLDWHGYSMSQSPATQADWFSSDQIHITSSGAFALAHYIRGRVDAEHVERCVASRAQTGALDGATGSPAAAVVAEADAGFVGMQPVRVLDTRVAGLGGSGGMMRAGGTVRVDLAGRLPAGASAAALNVTAVAPCGSGYLTVFSCGTRPDTSNVNFAAGRTTAALAIASVTDSAVCIFSFSKVDVVVD
;
A
#
# COMPACT_ATOMS: atom_id res chain seq x y z
N MET A 1 16.25 -56.65 27.09
CA MET A 1 17.03 -55.59 26.42
C MET A 1 16.36 -54.25 26.76
N LYS A 2 17.03 -53.40 27.54
CA LYS A 2 16.52 -52.10 28.04
C LYS A 2 16.86 -50.98 27.04
N LEU A 3 15.91 -50.13 26.68
CA LEU A 3 16.11 -48.71 26.28
C LEU A 3 14.84 -47.96 26.73
N LYS A 4 14.80 -47.20 27.84
CA LYS A 4 15.31 -45.85 28.17
C LYS A 4 14.80 -44.70 27.27
N LEU A 5 13.97 -43.84 27.91
CA LEU A 5 13.47 -42.52 27.51
C LEU A 5 14.57 -41.48 27.21
N CYS A 6 14.26 -40.54 26.31
CA CYS A 6 14.52 -39.06 26.31
C CYS A 6 14.25 -38.56 24.87
N SER A 7 13.71 -37.38 24.55
CA SER A 7 13.41 -36.14 25.27
C SER A 7 12.35 -35.38 24.46
N ALA A 8 11.44 -34.66 25.13
CA ALA A 8 10.49 -33.77 24.50
C ALA A 8 11.23 -32.55 23.91
N ILE A 9 11.14 -32.36 22.60
CA ILE A 9 11.55 -31.11 21.95
C ILE A 9 10.40 -30.13 22.14
N GLY A 10 10.61 -29.16 23.02
CA GLY A 10 9.72 -28.01 23.16
C GLY A 10 9.64 -27.25 21.85
N ILE A 11 8.42 -27.13 21.31
CA ILE A 11 8.12 -26.21 20.24
C ILE A 11 8.20 -24.80 20.83
N ILE A 12 9.35 -24.16 20.70
CA ILE A 12 9.45 -22.71 20.86
C ILE A 12 8.72 -22.13 19.64
N ALA A 13 7.50 -21.65 19.85
CA ALA A 13 6.83 -20.83 18.86
C ALA A 13 7.72 -19.62 18.60
N LEU A 14 8.32 -19.56 17.40
CA LEU A 14 8.98 -18.35 16.92
C LEU A 14 7.89 -17.27 16.84
N VAL A 15 7.84 -16.40 17.84
CA VAL A 15 7.08 -15.16 17.77
C VAL A 15 7.70 -14.40 16.61
N ALA A 16 6.98 -14.33 15.49
CA ALA A 16 7.37 -13.47 14.39
C ALA A 16 7.54 -12.06 14.97
N PRO A 17 8.68 -11.38 14.74
CA PRO A 17 8.82 -10.01 15.19
C PRO A 17 7.63 -9.23 14.64
N GLY A 18 6.91 -8.55 15.53
CA GLY A 18 5.75 -7.76 15.17
C GLY A 18 6.13 -6.88 13.99
N VAL A 19 5.40 -7.01 12.89
CA VAL A 19 5.50 -6.09 11.78
C VAL A 19 5.10 -4.73 12.34
N VAL A 20 6.08 -3.90 12.68
CA VAL A 20 5.83 -2.48 12.90
C VAL A 20 5.33 -1.98 11.55
N PRO A 21 4.06 -1.54 11.43
CA PRO A 21 3.66 -0.84 10.24
C PRO A 21 4.53 0.42 10.21
N MET A 22 5.44 0.52 9.24
CA MET A 22 5.94 1.83 8.86
C MET A 22 4.75 2.58 8.29
N ALA A 23 4.01 3.26 9.18
CA ALA A 23 3.32 4.45 8.81
C ALA A 23 4.38 5.35 8.16
N VAL A 24 4.20 5.69 6.89
CA VAL A 24 4.64 7.01 6.46
C VAL A 24 3.99 7.95 7.47
N PRO A 25 4.75 8.66 8.32
CA PRO A 25 4.15 9.43 9.39
C PRO A 25 3.14 10.40 8.80
N ALA A 26 2.01 10.54 9.49
CA ALA A 26 1.03 11.58 9.24
C ALA A 26 1.77 12.90 9.04
N ALA A 27 1.37 13.66 8.01
CA ALA A 27 1.98 14.90 7.58
C ALA A 27 2.14 15.91 8.75
N SER A 28 3.25 15.78 9.45
CA SER A 28 4.12 16.86 9.87
C SER A 28 5.43 16.60 9.14
N ALA A 29 5.38 16.52 7.80
CA ALA A 29 6.61 16.55 7.03
C ALA A 29 7.23 17.92 7.26
N VAL A 30 8.52 17.92 7.59
CA VAL A 30 9.40 19.08 7.55
C VAL A 30 8.96 20.03 6.43
N SER A 31 8.90 21.33 6.70
CA SER A 31 8.51 22.36 5.72
C SER A 31 9.51 22.53 4.56
N CYS A 32 10.32 21.51 4.25
CA CYS A 32 11.41 21.62 3.30
C CYS A 32 11.51 20.38 2.39
N ALA A 33 11.95 20.63 1.16
CA ALA A 33 11.97 19.66 0.08
C ALA A 33 13.40 19.51 -0.47
N VAL A 34 13.76 18.28 -0.81
CA VAL A 34 14.95 17.92 -1.58
C VAL A 34 14.51 17.77 -3.04
N VAL A 35 14.61 18.87 -3.79
CA VAL A 35 14.27 18.90 -5.22
C VAL A 35 15.45 18.51 -6.11
N GLU A 36 16.67 18.59 -5.58
CA GLU A 36 17.91 18.26 -6.27
C GLU A 36 18.48 16.90 -5.82
N ARG A 37 19.31 16.31 -6.68
CA ARG A 37 20.05 15.09 -6.34
C ARG A 37 21.07 15.39 -5.25
N LEU A 38 21.08 14.59 -4.18
CA LEU A 38 22.09 14.68 -3.11
C LEU A 38 23.04 13.49 -3.15
N SER A 39 24.32 13.70 -2.85
CA SER A 39 25.33 12.64 -2.87
C SER A 39 26.33 12.79 -1.72
N PRO A 40 26.91 11.68 -1.23
CA PRO A 40 27.93 11.73 -0.18
C PRO A 40 29.08 12.69 -0.52
N GLY A 41 29.50 13.48 0.47
CA GLY A 41 30.54 14.50 0.34
C GLY A 41 30.08 15.84 -0.24
N SER A 42 28.81 15.96 -0.67
CA SER A 42 28.27 17.26 -1.12
C SER A 42 27.97 18.19 0.06
N VAL A 43 28.08 19.51 -0.19
CA VAL A 43 27.57 20.54 0.72
C VAL A 43 26.37 21.18 0.04
N HIS A 44 25.19 21.00 0.62
CA HIS A 44 23.94 21.44 0.00
C HIS A 44 22.87 21.76 1.06
N PRO A 45 22.09 22.87 0.92
CA PRO A 45 21.05 23.24 1.90
C PRO A 45 20.00 22.16 2.14
N GLY A 46 19.70 21.36 1.11
CA GLY A 46 18.79 20.23 1.19
C GLY A 46 19.26 19.06 2.08
N VAL A 47 20.55 19.01 2.47
CA VAL A 47 21.04 17.97 3.39
C VAL A 47 20.43 18.13 4.78
N VAL A 48 20.20 19.36 5.24
CA VAL A 48 19.52 19.64 6.50
C VAL A 48 18.15 18.94 6.53
N CYS A 49 17.41 19.00 5.42
CA CYS A 49 16.12 18.34 5.27
C CYS A 49 16.23 16.82 5.28
N LEU A 50 17.23 16.29 4.57
CA LEU A 50 17.50 14.87 4.51
C LEU A 50 17.80 14.30 5.89
N GLU A 51 18.72 14.92 6.61
CA GLU A 51 19.17 14.48 7.93
C GLU A 51 18.04 14.56 8.95
N GLN A 52 17.33 15.69 9.00
CA GLN A 52 16.15 15.84 9.84
C GLN A 52 15.14 14.72 9.59
N ARG A 53 14.88 14.41 8.32
CA ARG A 53 13.91 13.38 7.95
C ARG A 53 14.36 11.97 8.30
N LEU A 54 15.63 11.65 8.11
CA LEU A 54 16.17 10.35 8.48
C LEU A 54 16.14 10.15 10.01
N ILE A 55 16.45 11.20 10.78
CA ILE A 55 16.32 11.19 12.24
C ILE A 55 14.86 10.97 12.67
N GLU A 56 13.90 11.66 12.03
CA GLU A 56 12.46 11.46 12.27
C GLU A 56 11.99 10.03 11.97
N LEU A 57 12.59 9.39 10.96
CA LEU A 57 12.31 8.00 10.60
C LEU A 57 13.06 6.99 11.49
N GLY A 58 13.87 7.47 12.45
CA GLY A 58 14.58 6.66 13.44
C GLY A 58 15.92 6.11 12.98
N TYR A 59 16.48 6.60 11.88
CA TYR A 59 17.85 6.26 11.47
C TYR A 59 18.85 6.96 12.41
N SER A 60 19.90 6.24 12.80
CA SER A 60 20.91 6.69 13.76
C SER A 60 22.25 6.98 13.08
N GLY A 61 23.21 7.54 13.82
CA GLY A 61 24.57 7.79 13.32
C GLY A 61 24.73 9.05 12.46
N ILE A 62 23.72 9.92 12.42
CA ILE A 62 23.73 11.20 11.71
C ILE A 62 24.27 12.30 12.65
N SER A 63 25.27 13.08 12.21
CA SER A 63 25.90 14.14 13.01
C SER A 63 25.11 15.45 13.04
N GLY A 64 24.28 15.67 12.02
CA GLY A 64 23.53 16.91 11.81
C GLY A 64 22.22 17.02 12.61
N PRO A 65 21.27 17.87 12.20
CA PRO A 65 21.13 18.43 10.84
C PRO A 65 22.13 19.54 10.51
N ASP A 66 22.85 19.37 9.40
CA ASP A 66 23.70 20.41 8.82
C ASP A 66 23.72 20.32 7.28
N THR A 67 24.53 21.14 6.61
CA THR A 67 24.55 21.22 5.14
C THR A 67 25.48 20.20 4.48
N THR A 68 26.18 19.37 5.25
CA THR A 68 27.24 18.47 4.79
C THR A 68 26.71 17.05 4.69
N TYR A 69 26.71 16.47 3.50
CA TYR A 69 26.32 15.08 3.32
C TYR A 69 27.45 14.16 3.78
N ASP A 70 27.51 13.90 5.09
CA ASP A 70 28.57 13.10 5.70
C ASP A 70 28.37 11.58 5.56
N ILE A 71 29.31 10.82 6.13
CA ILE A 71 29.30 9.36 6.09
C ILE A 71 28.13 8.75 6.89
N GLY A 72 27.69 9.41 7.97
CA GLY A 72 26.56 9.00 8.78
C GLY A 72 25.25 9.12 8.00
N SER A 73 25.06 10.26 7.33
CA SER A 73 23.95 10.50 6.42
C SER A 73 23.95 9.53 5.23
N ALA A 74 25.13 9.22 4.69
CA ALA A 74 25.26 8.25 3.60
C ALA A 74 24.82 6.84 4.05
N ALA A 75 25.31 6.40 5.21
CA ALA A 75 24.91 5.11 5.80
C ALA A 75 23.41 5.03 6.07
N ALA A 76 22.82 6.08 6.66
CA ALA A 76 21.39 6.14 6.92
C ALA A 76 20.54 6.06 5.64
N VAL A 77 20.97 6.70 4.55
CA VAL A 77 20.29 6.57 3.25
C VAL A 77 20.45 5.17 2.66
N MET A 78 21.62 4.55 2.77
CA MET A 78 21.83 3.15 2.32
C MET A 78 20.94 2.17 3.10
N ASP A 79 20.80 2.36 4.41
CA ASP A 79 19.91 1.56 5.25
C ASP A 79 18.44 1.75 4.85
N PHE A 80 18.03 2.99 4.58
CA PHE A 80 16.71 3.30 4.04
C PHE A 80 16.47 2.62 2.69
N GLN A 81 17.39 2.77 1.74
CA GLN A 81 17.30 2.16 0.42
C GLN A 81 17.20 0.64 0.51
N SER A 82 18.04 0.01 1.32
CA SER A 82 18.01 -1.44 1.58
C SER A 82 16.67 -1.88 2.14
N ALA A 83 16.13 -1.16 3.12
CA ALA A 83 14.83 -1.43 3.73
C ALA A 83 13.63 -1.23 2.78
N ARG A 84 13.85 -0.54 1.65
CA ARG A 84 12.87 -0.33 0.58
C ARG A 84 13.11 -1.20 -0.67
N GLY A 85 14.16 -2.03 -0.67
CA GLY A 85 14.53 -2.85 -1.82
C GLY A 85 15.04 -2.02 -3.01
N LEU A 86 15.62 -0.86 -2.72
CA LEU A 86 16.33 0.00 -3.67
C LEU A 86 17.81 -0.35 -3.68
N TYR A 87 18.53 0.07 -4.72
CA TYR A 87 19.98 0.06 -4.70
C TYR A 87 20.51 1.00 -3.61
N ALA A 88 21.27 0.43 -2.67
CA ALA A 88 21.77 1.12 -1.49
C ALA A 88 23.11 1.83 -1.79
N ASP A 89 23.05 2.87 -2.62
CA ASP A 89 24.21 3.68 -3.02
C ASP A 89 24.41 4.94 -2.16
N GLY A 90 23.48 5.23 -1.25
CA GLY A 90 23.52 6.44 -0.44
C GLY A 90 23.25 7.70 -1.24
N ILE A 91 22.71 7.60 -2.46
CA ILE A 91 22.37 8.74 -3.32
C ILE A 91 20.86 9.02 -3.22
N VAL A 92 20.52 10.27 -2.92
CA VAL A 92 19.12 10.70 -2.90
C VAL A 92 18.70 11.12 -4.31
N THR A 93 18.10 10.17 -5.03
CA THR A 93 17.45 10.37 -6.34
C THR A 93 16.00 10.84 -6.18
N SER A 94 15.24 11.02 -7.27
CA SER A 94 13.80 11.26 -7.22
C SER A 94 13.06 10.13 -6.58
N VAL A 95 13.43 8.89 -6.89
CA VAL A 95 12.83 7.69 -6.28
C VAL A 95 13.12 7.66 -4.77
N THR A 96 14.38 7.85 -4.36
CA THR A 96 14.77 7.83 -2.94
C THR A 96 14.14 8.99 -2.17
N GLY A 97 14.31 10.23 -2.67
CA GLY A 97 13.79 11.44 -2.04
C GLY A 97 12.26 11.43 -1.93
N ARG A 98 11.56 10.86 -2.92
CA ARG A 98 10.11 10.69 -2.86
C ARG A 98 9.70 9.72 -1.76
N GLN A 99 10.34 8.55 -1.68
CA GLN A 99 9.99 7.57 -0.64
C GLN A 99 10.34 8.06 0.77
N LEU A 100 11.28 8.99 0.90
CA LEU A 100 11.58 9.72 2.13
C LEU A 100 10.52 10.81 2.44
N GLY A 101 9.65 11.17 1.51
CA GLY A 101 8.69 12.27 1.65
C GLY A 101 9.34 13.65 1.51
N LEU A 102 10.49 13.72 0.86
CA LEU A 102 11.28 14.95 0.67
C LEU A 102 11.15 15.52 -0.75
N ARG A 103 10.54 14.81 -1.70
CA ARG A 103 10.42 15.26 -3.10
C ARG A 103 8.99 15.11 -3.60
N GLY A 104 8.52 16.14 -4.32
CA GLY A 104 7.15 16.18 -4.86
C GLY A 104 6.10 16.47 -3.79
N ALA A 105 4.86 16.71 -4.23
CA ALA A 105 3.73 16.84 -3.32
C ALA A 105 3.45 15.48 -2.67
N LEU A 106 3.31 15.44 -1.35
CA LEU A 106 2.88 14.23 -0.65
C LEU A 106 1.55 13.75 -1.25
N ALA A 107 1.42 12.43 -1.36
CA ALA A 107 0.18 11.83 -1.82
C ALA A 107 -0.99 12.35 -0.96
N PRO A 108 -2.17 12.61 -1.56
CA PRO A 108 -3.34 13.03 -0.81
C PRO A 108 -3.58 12.09 0.37
N ALA A 109 -4.02 12.63 1.50
CA ALA A 109 -4.34 11.83 2.67
C ALA A 109 -5.37 10.75 2.28
N GLY A 110 -4.92 9.49 2.20
CA GLY A 110 -5.76 8.41 1.72
C GLY A 110 -5.67 7.98 0.29
N ALA A 111 -4.68 8.46 -0.45
CA ALA A 111 -4.29 7.85 -1.69
C ALA A 111 -4.13 6.33 -1.54
N ALA A 112 -4.58 5.57 -2.54
CA ALA A 112 -4.32 4.14 -2.58
C ALA A 112 -2.82 3.88 -2.65
N ARG A 113 -2.34 2.86 -1.94
CA ARG A 113 -0.95 2.43 -2.04
C ARG A 113 -0.75 1.61 -3.30
N VAL A 114 0.18 2.07 -4.12
CA VAL A 114 0.59 1.39 -5.35
C VAL A 114 2.05 1.02 -5.21
N THR A 115 2.34 -0.27 -5.27
CA THR A 115 3.72 -0.77 -5.32
C THR A 115 4.11 -1.06 -6.75
N VAL A 116 5.24 -0.53 -7.22
CA VAL A 116 5.81 -0.83 -8.54
C VAL A 116 7.11 -1.60 -8.35
N ILE A 117 7.20 -2.78 -8.94
CA ILE A 117 8.41 -3.62 -8.93
C ILE A 117 8.83 -3.86 -10.38
N GLY A 118 10.05 -3.49 -10.74
CA GLY A 118 10.53 -3.67 -12.11
C GLY A 118 11.99 -4.05 -12.28
N ASP A 119 12.38 -4.29 -13.54
CA ASP A 119 13.71 -4.72 -13.98
C ASP A 119 14.50 -3.61 -14.71
N SER A 120 15.53 -3.95 -15.50
CA SER A 120 16.37 -3.00 -16.25
C SER A 120 15.59 -2.10 -17.20
N THR A 121 14.46 -2.56 -17.73
CA THR A 121 13.62 -1.76 -18.62
C THR A 121 12.93 -0.62 -17.86
N SER A 122 12.67 -0.77 -16.57
CA SER A 122 12.09 0.28 -15.72
C SER A 122 13.14 1.04 -14.88
N ALA A 123 14.30 0.42 -14.62
CA ALA A 123 15.40 0.99 -13.84
C ALA A 123 15.98 2.26 -14.49
N ALA A 124 15.80 2.43 -15.80
CA ALA A 124 16.09 3.68 -16.51
C ALA A 124 15.49 4.92 -15.83
N MET A 125 14.31 4.83 -15.24
CA MET A 125 13.68 5.93 -14.49
C MET A 125 14.54 6.39 -13.31
N ARG A 126 15.21 5.45 -12.62
CA ARG A 126 16.16 5.75 -11.54
C ARG A 126 17.49 6.27 -12.11
N TRP A 127 18.03 5.60 -13.14
CA TRP A 127 19.33 5.94 -13.71
C TRP A 127 19.40 7.33 -14.33
N TYR A 128 18.38 7.73 -15.08
CA TYR A 128 18.36 9.06 -15.68
C TYR A 128 18.14 10.16 -14.64
N ASP A 129 17.70 9.81 -13.43
CA ASP A 129 17.70 10.73 -12.31
C ASP A 129 19.10 10.87 -11.69
N GLU A 130 19.81 9.75 -11.51
CA GLU A 130 21.18 9.71 -10.99
C GLU A 130 22.20 10.46 -11.84
N ALA A 131 22.00 10.50 -13.15
CA ALA A 131 22.96 11.09 -14.09
C ALA A 131 23.00 12.64 -14.08
N ASN A 132 22.44 13.30 -13.06
CA ASN A 132 22.29 14.75 -12.86
C ASN A 132 20.95 15.33 -13.35
N ASN A 133 19.82 14.88 -12.80
CA ASN A 133 18.52 15.52 -13.01
C ASN A 133 17.97 16.20 -11.74
N ASN A 134 18.01 17.54 -11.72
CA ASN A 134 17.51 18.35 -10.61
C ASN A 134 15.98 18.57 -10.63
N SER A 135 15.24 17.82 -11.46
CA SER A 135 13.77 17.95 -11.59
C SER A 135 13.04 16.65 -11.22
N ALA A 136 11.84 16.76 -10.64
CA ALA A 136 10.98 15.63 -10.24
C ALA A 136 10.33 14.90 -11.44
N ARG A 137 11.06 14.77 -12.56
CA ARG A 137 10.56 14.32 -13.87
C ARG A 137 9.86 12.97 -13.83
N TYR A 138 10.31 12.05 -12.97
CA TYR A 138 9.81 10.67 -12.94
C TYR A 138 8.77 10.44 -11.83
N ASP A 139 8.35 11.49 -11.12
CA ASP A 139 7.36 11.43 -10.02
C ASP A 139 5.91 11.46 -10.53
N VAL A 140 5.65 10.83 -11.67
CA VAL A 140 4.40 10.99 -12.43
C VAL A 140 3.19 10.43 -11.67
N MET A 141 3.35 9.30 -10.99
CA MET A 141 2.25 8.62 -10.27
C MET A 141 2.02 9.13 -8.85
N ALA A 142 3.00 9.80 -8.27
CA ALA A 142 3.01 9.96 -6.83
C ALA A 142 2.22 11.19 -6.35
N ASP A 143 1.86 12.12 -7.25
CA ASP A 143 0.87 13.16 -6.95
C ASP A 143 -0.52 12.58 -6.59
N THR A 144 -0.78 11.33 -6.99
CA THR A 144 -2.08 10.67 -6.89
C THR A 144 -2.06 9.48 -5.91
N TYR A 145 -0.94 8.74 -5.86
CA TYR A 145 -0.83 7.47 -5.13
C TYR A 145 0.19 7.52 -3.99
N ASP A 146 -0.05 6.73 -2.92
CA ASP A 146 1.00 6.39 -1.95
C ASP A 146 1.94 5.37 -2.61
N LEU A 147 3.00 5.88 -3.22
CA LEU A 147 3.81 5.12 -4.17
C LEU A 147 5.01 4.47 -3.48
N LEU A 148 5.07 3.13 -3.53
CA LEU A 148 6.31 2.39 -3.28
C LEU A 148 6.91 1.99 -4.63
N TRP A 149 8.10 2.49 -4.94
CA TRP A 149 8.69 2.31 -6.27
C TRP A 149 10.05 1.62 -6.18
N SER A 150 10.12 0.33 -6.50
CA SER A 150 11.37 -0.45 -6.52
C SER A 150 11.67 -0.93 -7.93
N VAL A 151 12.57 -0.23 -8.64
CA VAL A 151 12.99 -0.61 -9.99
C VAL A 151 14.49 -0.79 -10.03
N GLU A 152 14.95 -1.99 -10.41
CA GLU A 152 16.37 -2.30 -10.42
C GLU A 152 16.76 -3.15 -11.62
N SER A 153 17.99 -2.94 -12.09
CA SER A 153 18.53 -3.65 -13.24
C SER A 153 18.59 -5.16 -13.02
N CYS A 154 18.35 -5.96 -14.06
CA CYS A 154 18.59 -7.40 -14.02
C CYS A 154 17.70 -8.18 -13.03
N ARG A 155 16.61 -7.55 -12.56
CA ARG A 155 15.69 -8.20 -11.63
C ARG A 155 14.88 -9.27 -12.37
N ARG A 156 15.00 -10.51 -11.90
CA ARG A 156 14.14 -11.61 -12.35
C ARG A 156 12.90 -11.75 -11.48
N LEU A 157 11.91 -12.48 -11.98
CA LEU A 157 10.65 -12.69 -11.26
C LEU A 157 10.82 -13.60 -10.03
N VAL A 158 11.38 -14.80 -10.22
CA VAL A 158 11.51 -15.82 -9.15
C VAL A 158 12.95 -16.33 -9.02
N ALA A 159 13.55 -16.72 -10.14
CA ALA A 159 14.94 -17.18 -10.16
C ALA A 159 15.89 -16.08 -9.66
N ALA A 160 17.07 -16.47 -9.18
CA ALA A 160 18.09 -15.50 -8.78
C ALA A 160 18.36 -14.50 -9.92
N SER A 161 18.20 -13.22 -9.60
CA SER A 161 18.51 -12.11 -10.50
C SER A 161 19.95 -12.19 -10.99
N CYS A 162 20.19 -11.65 -12.17
CA CYS A 162 21.55 -11.50 -12.66
C CYS A 162 22.24 -10.34 -11.94
N THR A 163 23.56 -10.33 -12.00
CA THR A 163 24.34 -9.19 -11.53
C THR A 163 24.02 -7.99 -12.41
N GLY A 164 23.41 -6.98 -11.81
CA GLY A 164 23.02 -5.74 -12.45
C GLY A 164 24.21 -4.84 -12.81
N ARG A 165 23.88 -3.60 -13.17
CA ARG A 165 24.84 -2.60 -13.64
C ARG A 165 25.96 -2.38 -12.62
N SER A 166 27.19 -2.19 -13.12
CA SER A 166 28.28 -1.61 -12.34
C SER A 166 27.97 -0.15 -12.03
N ASP A 167 28.02 0.19 -10.75
CA ASP A 167 27.94 1.56 -10.27
C ASP A 167 28.95 2.45 -11.02
N PRO A 168 28.53 3.57 -11.63
CA PRO A 168 29.43 4.42 -12.39
C PRO A 168 30.51 5.10 -11.52
N GLY A 169 30.28 5.26 -10.21
CA GLY A 169 31.22 5.93 -9.29
C GLY A 169 32.24 4.98 -8.64
N SER A 170 31.80 3.79 -8.23
CA SER A 170 32.56 2.81 -7.44
C SER A 170 32.91 1.54 -8.22
N GLY A 171 32.28 1.30 -9.37
CA GLY A 171 32.45 0.07 -10.16
C GLY A 171 31.77 -1.17 -9.57
N LEU A 172 31.21 -1.07 -8.35
CA LEU A 172 30.55 -2.17 -7.64
C LEU A 172 29.32 -2.65 -8.39
N LYS A 173 29.09 -3.96 -8.38
CA LYS A 173 27.93 -4.58 -9.02
C LYS A 173 26.91 -5.02 -8.00
N TRP A 174 25.64 -4.80 -8.31
CA TRP A 174 24.51 -5.16 -7.45
C TRP A 174 23.63 -6.22 -8.08
N THR A 175 23.28 -7.23 -7.30
CA THR A 175 22.29 -8.22 -7.70
C THR A 175 21.01 -7.94 -6.93
N PRO A 176 19.95 -7.40 -7.57
CA PRO A 176 18.72 -7.12 -6.84
C PRO A 176 18.03 -8.40 -6.41
N VAL A 177 17.32 -8.33 -5.29
CA VAL A 177 16.40 -9.38 -4.88
C VAL A 177 15.33 -9.54 -5.98
N SER A 178 15.09 -10.78 -6.41
CA SER A 178 14.05 -11.13 -7.38
C SER A 178 12.66 -10.75 -6.86
N VAL A 179 11.69 -10.56 -7.75
CA VAL A 179 10.35 -10.02 -7.41
C VAL A 179 9.67 -10.79 -6.29
N LEU A 180 9.52 -12.11 -6.43
CA LEU A 180 8.81 -12.92 -5.43
C LEU A 180 9.54 -12.93 -4.07
N PRO A 181 10.85 -13.20 -3.97
CA PRO A 181 11.58 -13.05 -2.72
C PRO A 181 11.48 -11.65 -2.11
N LEU A 182 11.49 -10.59 -2.91
CA LEU A 182 11.33 -9.22 -2.43
C LEU A 182 9.94 -9.00 -1.81
N MET A 183 8.89 -9.50 -2.46
CA MET A 183 7.51 -9.49 -1.94
C MET A 183 7.41 -10.23 -0.61
N GLN A 184 8.05 -11.41 -0.50
CA GLN A 184 7.98 -12.28 0.68
C GLN A 184 8.84 -11.81 1.85
N SER A 185 9.81 -10.93 1.61
CA SER A 185 10.74 -10.42 2.62
C SER A 185 10.54 -8.91 2.85
N THR A 186 11.31 -8.08 2.15
CA THR A 186 11.35 -6.62 2.35
C THR A 186 10.00 -5.95 2.15
N LEU A 187 9.11 -6.48 1.31
CA LEU A 187 7.80 -5.86 1.06
C LEU A 187 6.63 -6.63 1.71
N ARG A 188 6.91 -7.62 2.58
CA ARG A 188 5.87 -8.42 3.21
C ARG A 188 4.93 -7.54 4.04
N GLY A 189 3.64 -7.63 3.74
CA GLY A 189 2.57 -6.85 4.35
C GLY A 189 2.54 -5.38 3.93
N ARG A 190 3.30 -4.99 2.89
CA ARG A 190 3.50 -3.59 2.49
C ARG A 190 3.13 -3.28 1.04
N LEU A 191 2.67 -4.26 0.26
CA LEU A 191 2.39 -4.09 -1.18
C LEU A 191 1.26 -3.10 -1.50
N GLY A 192 0.28 -2.94 -0.60
CA GLY A 192 -0.83 -2.00 -0.81
C GLY A 192 -1.96 -2.55 -1.67
N GLU A 193 -2.81 -1.65 -2.16
CA GLU A 193 -4.01 -1.96 -2.94
C GLU A 193 -3.71 -2.42 -4.36
N ALA A 194 -2.66 -1.89 -4.98
CA ALA A 194 -2.25 -2.27 -6.32
C ALA A 194 -0.77 -2.60 -6.40
N LEU A 195 -0.47 -3.62 -7.21
CA LEU A 195 0.89 -4.03 -7.53
C LEU A 195 1.11 -3.90 -9.03
N VAL A 196 2.12 -3.15 -9.45
CA VAL A 196 2.56 -3.05 -10.84
C VAL A 196 3.84 -3.88 -11.01
N ILE A 197 3.80 -4.86 -11.91
CA ILE A 197 4.95 -5.69 -12.27
C ILE A 197 5.49 -5.28 -13.64
N MET A 198 6.76 -4.90 -13.65
CA MET A 198 7.55 -4.49 -14.82
C MET A 198 8.88 -5.25 -14.85
N ALA A 199 8.83 -6.54 -14.56
CA ALA A 199 9.98 -7.41 -14.47
C ALA A 199 9.75 -8.67 -15.32
N GLY A 200 10.83 -9.34 -15.70
CA GLY A 200 10.78 -10.59 -16.46
C GLY A 200 11.42 -10.53 -17.85
N TYR A 201 11.99 -9.38 -18.23
CA TYR A 201 12.77 -9.27 -19.46
C TYR A 201 14.03 -10.16 -19.42
N ASP A 202 14.54 -10.48 -18.22
CA ASP A 202 15.71 -11.33 -17.98
C ASP A 202 15.36 -12.81 -17.70
N ASP A 203 14.08 -13.19 -17.84
CA ASP A 203 13.58 -14.55 -17.59
C ASP A 203 13.37 -15.32 -18.91
N VAL A 204 13.71 -16.62 -18.91
CA VAL A 204 13.50 -17.51 -20.07
C VAL A 204 12.09 -18.08 -20.16
N SER A 205 11.34 -18.07 -19.05
CA SER A 205 9.92 -18.41 -18.94
C SER A 205 9.35 -17.73 -17.70
N ILE A 206 8.07 -17.34 -17.76
CA ILE A 206 7.39 -16.68 -16.64
C ILE A 206 6.17 -17.46 -16.14
N GLU A 207 5.82 -18.60 -16.75
CA GLU A 207 4.55 -19.31 -16.48
C GLU A 207 4.39 -19.65 -14.99
N SER A 208 5.39 -20.29 -14.40
CA SER A 208 5.39 -20.61 -12.97
C SER A 208 5.50 -19.35 -12.09
N ALA A 209 6.15 -18.30 -12.59
CA ALA A 209 6.31 -17.05 -11.85
C ALA A 209 4.97 -16.29 -11.73
N ILE A 210 4.14 -16.31 -12.78
CA ILE A 210 2.80 -15.72 -12.74
C ILE A 210 2.00 -16.33 -11.59
N GLU A 211 1.93 -17.65 -11.51
CA GLU A 211 1.18 -18.35 -10.46
C GLU A 211 1.66 -17.97 -9.05
N GLN A 212 2.99 -17.95 -8.84
CA GLN A 212 3.57 -17.64 -7.53
C GLN A 212 3.40 -16.17 -7.13
N ILE A 213 3.62 -15.23 -8.05
CA ILE A 213 3.50 -13.80 -7.78
C ILE A 213 2.04 -13.43 -7.55
N MET A 214 1.11 -13.96 -8.34
CA MET A 214 -0.31 -13.71 -8.15
C MET A 214 -0.82 -14.30 -6.83
N ALA A 215 -0.34 -15.49 -6.45
CA ALA A 215 -0.65 -16.09 -5.14
C ALA A 215 -0.12 -15.24 -3.98
N GLU A 216 1.13 -14.75 -4.07
CA GLU A 216 1.71 -13.88 -3.03
C GLU A 216 0.98 -12.53 -2.94
N ALA A 217 0.68 -11.90 -4.08
CA ALA A 217 -0.09 -10.66 -4.12
C ALA A 217 -1.47 -10.84 -3.46
N THR A 218 -2.15 -11.95 -3.74
CA THR A 218 -3.43 -12.32 -3.12
C THR A 218 -3.26 -12.54 -1.62
N ALA A 219 -2.22 -13.26 -1.18
CA ALA A 219 -1.93 -13.52 0.23
C ALA A 219 -1.64 -12.24 1.02
N GLN A 220 -1.14 -11.19 0.35
CA GLN A 220 -0.91 -9.87 0.93
C GLN A 220 -2.10 -8.90 0.76
N GLY A 221 -3.20 -9.32 0.14
CA GLY A 221 -4.41 -8.53 -0.01
C GLY A 221 -4.36 -7.48 -1.12
N VAL A 222 -3.50 -7.66 -2.13
CA VAL A 222 -3.47 -6.78 -3.31
C VAL A 222 -4.77 -6.95 -4.11
N ALA A 223 -5.48 -5.85 -4.32
CA ALA A 223 -6.78 -5.84 -5.00
C ALA A 223 -6.64 -5.95 -6.52
N LYS A 224 -5.65 -5.28 -7.11
CA LYS A 224 -5.33 -5.36 -8.54
C LYS A 224 -3.83 -5.55 -8.78
N VAL A 225 -3.48 -6.54 -9.58
CA VAL A 225 -2.11 -6.72 -10.08
C VAL A 225 -2.08 -6.29 -11.54
N PHE A 226 -1.36 -5.21 -11.80
CA PHE A 226 -1.09 -4.70 -13.13
C PHE A 226 0.22 -5.29 -13.63
N TRP A 227 0.19 -6.10 -14.69
CA TRP A 227 1.40 -6.71 -15.24
C TRP A 227 1.63 -6.19 -16.66
N LEU A 228 2.74 -5.50 -16.88
CA LEU A 228 3.07 -5.01 -18.22
C LEU A 228 3.53 -6.17 -19.09
N ASN A 229 2.92 -6.30 -20.26
CA ASN A 229 3.41 -7.23 -21.25
C ASN A 229 4.74 -6.74 -21.84
N TYR A 230 5.49 -7.67 -22.44
CA TYR A 230 6.87 -7.48 -22.84
C TYR A 230 6.93 -6.97 -24.27
N ARG A 231 7.57 -5.83 -24.51
CA ARG A 231 7.89 -5.36 -25.85
C ARG A 231 8.91 -6.32 -26.48
N TYR A 232 8.61 -6.79 -27.69
CA TYR A 232 9.51 -7.61 -28.50
C TYR A 232 9.56 -7.10 -29.93
N GLY A 233 10.50 -7.64 -30.72
CA GLY A 233 10.83 -7.15 -32.07
C GLY A 233 12.13 -6.34 -32.14
N GLY A 234 12.97 -6.40 -31.10
CA GLY A 234 14.24 -5.70 -31.06
C GLY A 234 15.40 -6.42 -31.74
N ASN A 235 16.33 -5.63 -32.30
CA ASN A 235 17.49 -6.13 -33.01
C ASN A 235 18.54 -6.65 -32.01
N GLY A 236 18.58 -7.98 -31.82
CA GLY A 236 19.73 -8.66 -31.21
C GLY A 236 19.71 -8.84 -29.69
N TYR A 237 18.66 -8.41 -28.97
CA TYR A 237 18.56 -8.68 -27.52
C TYR A 237 18.26 -10.16 -27.27
N PRO A 238 19.09 -10.90 -26.51
CA PRO A 238 19.06 -12.37 -26.47
C PRO A 238 17.77 -12.96 -25.90
N TYR A 239 17.12 -12.28 -24.95
CA TYR A 239 15.87 -12.77 -24.34
C TYR A 239 14.62 -12.44 -25.16
N SER A 240 14.72 -11.57 -26.19
CA SER A 240 13.57 -11.12 -26.98
C SER A 240 12.76 -12.25 -27.62
N ARG A 241 13.41 -13.38 -27.93
CA ARG A 241 12.77 -14.59 -28.46
C ARG A 241 11.73 -15.22 -27.52
N TYR A 242 11.76 -14.91 -26.22
CA TYR A 242 10.85 -15.48 -25.23
C TYR A 242 9.61 -14.62 -24.99
N TYR A 243 9.65 -13.34 -25.32
CA TYR A 243 8.63 -12.37 -24.90
C TYR A 243 7.26 -12.58 -25.54
N ALA A 244 7.21 -13.08 -26.77
CA ALA A 244 5.93 -13.46 -27.37
C ALA A 244 5.24 -14.59 -26.57
N ALA A 245 6.02 -15.57 -26.08
CA ALA A 245 5.50 -16.63 -25.21
C ALA A 245 5.10 -16.09 -23.83
N HIS A 246 5.91 -15.19 -23.25
CA HIS A 246 5.56 -14.52 -21.98
C HIS A 246 4.24 -13.75 -22.10
N ASN A 247 4.04 -13.00 -23.19
CA ASN A 247 2.81 -12.26 -23.44
C ASN A 247 1.61 -13.19 -23.57
N ALA A 248 1.76 -14.30 -24.30
CA ALA A 248 0.71 -15.32 -24.41
C ALA A 248 0.38 -15.95 -23.03
N ALA A 249 1.39 -16.21 -22.20
CA ALA A 249 1.21 -16.74 -20.86
C ALA A 249 0.46 -15.76 -19.94
N LEU A 250 0.76 -14.46 -20.00
CA LEU A 250 0.03 -13.43 -19.27
C LEU A 250 -1.44 -13.34 -19.70
N GLU A 251 -1.70 -13.36 -21.01
CA GLU A 251 -3.08 -13.33 -21.51
C GLU A 251 -3.87 -14.56 -21.08
N ALA A 252 -3.26 -15.76 -21.15
CA ALA A 252 -3.88 -16.99 -20.68
C ALA A 252 -4.13 -16.99 -19.16
N ALA A 253 -3.30 -16.28 -18.38
CA ALA A 253 -3.42 -16.22 -16.92
C ALA A 253 -4.62 -15.42 -16.43
N LYS A 254 -5.15 -14.47 -17.22
CA LYS A 254 -6.34 -13.67 -16.86
C LYS A 254 -7.58 -14.51 -16.54
N VAL A 255 -7.69 -15.69 -17.15
CA VAL A 255 -8.78 -16.64 -16.88
C VAL A 255 -8.67 -17.23 -15.47
N ARG A 256 -7.43 -17.44 -14.98
CA ARG A 256 -7.16 -18.02 -13.66
C ARG A 256 -7.11 -16.96 -12.56
N PHE A 257 -6.70 -15.74 -12.91
CA PHE A 257 -6.54 -14.62 -11.99
C PHE A 257 -7.39 -13.42 -12.39
N PRO A 258 -8.63 -13.30 -11.87
CA PRO A 258 -9.53 -12.21 -12.25
C PRO A 258 -9.06 -10.83 -11.76
N ASN A 259 -8.14 -10.76 -10.79
CA ASN A 259 -7.49 -9.52 -10.34
C ASN A 259 -6.20 -9.17 -11.11
N LEU A 260 -5.82 -9.95 -12.13
CA LEU A 260 -4.72 -9.65 -13.04
C LEU A 260 -5.20 -8.76 -14.19
N VAL A 261 -4.60 -7.58 -14.32
CA VAL A 261 -4.77 -6.65 -15.43
C VAL A 261 -3.48 -6.64 -16.24
N VAL A 262 -3.52 -7.16 -17.47
CA VAL A 262 -2.37 -7.11 -18.38
C VAL A 262 -2.35 -5.76 -19.09
N LEU A 263 -1.28 -5.00 -18.88
CA LEU A 263 -1.06 -3.71 -19.52
C LEU A 263 -0.28 -3.88 -20.82
N ASP A 264 -0.90 -3.47 -21.94
CA ASP A 264 -0.33 -3.63 -23.28
C ASP A 264 0.76 -2.60 -23.63
N TRP A 265 1.92 -2.74 -22.99
CA TRP A 265 3.10 -1.91 -23.28
C TRP A 265 3.71 -2.23 -24.64
N HIS A 266 3.71 -3.50 -25.06
CA HIS A 266 4.17 -3.91 -26.38
C HIS A 266 3.38 -3.21 -27.50
N GLY A 267 2.06 -3.35 -27.52
CA GLY A 267 1.22 -2.73 -28.54
C GLY A 267 1.30 -1.21 -28.49
N TYR A 268 1.21 -0.61 -27.30
CA TYR A 268 1.32 0.84 -27.13
C TYR A 268 2.64 1.41 -27.64
N SER A 269 3.76 0.77 -27.34
CA SER A 269 5.07 1.24 -27.77
C SER A 269 5.34 0.98 -29.25
N MET A 270 4.82 -0.12 -29.81
CA MET A 270 4.96 -0.45 -31.24
C MET A 270 4.05 0.39 -32.14
N SER A 271 2.93 0.90 -31.61
CA SER A 271 2.03 1.77 -32.36
C SER A 271 2.55 3.20 -32.53
N GLN A 272 3.62 3.57 -31.81
CA GLN A 272 4.21 4.91 -31.92
C GLN A 272 4.94 5.09 -33.25
N SER A 273 5.15 6.34 -33.66
CA SER A 273 5.91 6.66 -34.88
C SER A 273 7.34 6.09 -34.80
N PRO A 274 8.00 5.77 -35.93
CA PRO A 274 9.39 5.30 -35.92
C PRO A 274 10.35 6.28 -35.21
N ALA A 275 10.12 7.58 -35.35
CA ALA A 275 10.90 8.61 -34.65
C ALA A 275 10.70 8.55 -33.13
N THR A 276 9.46 8.37 -32.67
CA THR A 276 9.14 8.20 -31.24
C THR A 276 9.75 6.91 -30.69
N GLN A 277 9.70 5.81 -31.44
CA GLN A 277 10.33 4.56 -31.02
C GLN A 277 11.84 4.69 -30.91
N ALA A 278 12.49 5.39 -31.86
CA ALA A 278 13.92 5.67 -31.80
C ALA A 278 14.31 6.63 -30.66
N ASP A 279 13.42 7.55 -30.27
CA ASP A 279 13.62 8.41 -29.10
C ASP A 279 13.41 7.63 -27.80
N TRP A 280 12.42 6.73 -27.72
CA TRP A 280 12.07 6.03 -26.48
C TRP A 280 12.94 4.84 -26.16
N PHE A 281 13.54 4.18 -27.16
CA PHE A 281 14.29 2.96 -26.98
C PHE A 281 15.71 3.08 -27.52
N SER A 282 16.63 2.41 -26.85
CA SER A 282 17.99 2.20 -27.32
C SER A 282 18.01 1.38 -28.62
N SER A 283 19.19 1.25 -29.22
CA SER A 283 19.37 0.49 -30.47
C SER A 283 18.90 -0.97 -30.39
N ASP A 284 18.86 -1.56 -29.19
CA ASP A 284 18.35 -2.91 -28.96
C ASP A 284 16.81 -3.01 -28.94
N GLN A 285 16.12 -1.86 -28.96
CA GLN A 285 14.66 -1.71 -28.93
C GLN A 285 13.96 -2.29 -27.68
N ILE A 286 14.72 -2.57 -26.62
CA ILE A 286 14.21 -3.09 -25.34
C ILE A 286 14.48 -2.09 -24.23
N HIS A 287 15.72 -1.62 -24.09
CA HIS A 287 16.07 -0.69 -23.02
C HIS A 287 15.62 0.72 -23.35
N ILE A 288 14.91 1.34 -22.43
CA ILE A 288 14.32 2.66 -22.65
C ILE A 288 15.30 3.79 -22.35
N THR A 289 15.17 4.87 -23.11
CA THR A 289 15.89 6.14 -22.90
C THR A 289 15.20 6.97 -21.81
N SER A 290 15.70 8.18 -21.55
CA SER A 290 15.05 9.10 -20.60
C SER A 290 13.64 9.52 -21.06
N SER A 291 13.45 9.69 -22.37
CA SER A 291 12.14 10.01 -22.96
C SER A 291 11.20 8.82 -22.85
N GLY A 292 11.70 7.60 -23.12
CA GLY A 292 10.92 6.36 -22.96
C GLY A 292 10.53 6.08 -21.51
N ALA A 293 11.44 6.34 -20.56
CA ALA A 293 11.19 6.24 -19.12
C ALA A 293 10.06 7.18 -18.67
N PHE A 294 10.07 8.40 -19.17
CA PHE A 294 8.99 9.36 -18.91
C PHE A 294 7.66 8.90 -19.52
N ALA A 295 7.67 8.42 -20.77
CA ALA A 295 6.49 7.91 -21.44
C ALA A 295 5.89 6.67 -20.73
N LEU A 296 6.74 5.78 -20.24
CA LEU A 296 6.35 4.59 -19.49
C LEU A 296 5.66 4.94 -18.17
N ALA A 297 6.20 5.91 -17.43
CA ALA A 297 5.59 6.41 -16.20
C ALA A 297 4.17 6.96 -16.43
N HIS A 298 3.99 7.76 -17.51
CA HIS A 298 2.68 8.27 -17.90
C HIS A 298 1.73 7.19 -18.38
N TYR A 299 2.23 6.21 -19.12
CA TYR A 299 1.43 5.06 -19.56
C TYR A 299 0.88 4.29 -18.37
N ILE A 300 1.73 3.95 -17.39
CA ILE A 300 1.29 3.22 -16.19
C ILE A 300 0.27 4.03 -15.42
N ARG A 301 0.53 5.32 -15.15
CA ARG A 301 -0.42 6.20 -14.46
C ARG A 301 -1.79 6.17 -15.13
N GLY A 302 -1.85 6.48 -16.43
CA GLY A 302 -3.12 6.55 -17.15
C GLY A 302 -3.88 5.23 -17.14
N ARG A 303 -3.16 4.09 -17.13
CA ARG A 303 -3.78 2.75 -17.05
C ARG A 303 -4.26 2.39 -15.65
N VAL A 304 -3.51 2.73 -14.61
CA VAL A 304 -3.90 2.52 -13.22
C VAL A 304 -5.11 3.41 -12.88
N ASP A 305 -5.10 4.67 -13.33
CA ASP A 305 -6.22 5.61 -13.15
C ASP A 305 -7.52 5.08 -13.78
N ALA A 306 -7.44 4.55 -15.00
CA ALA A 306 -8.61 4.00 -15.72
C ALA A 306 -9.27 2.83 -14.97
N GLU A 307 -8.50 2.08 -14.20
CA GLU A 307 -8.97 0.93 -13.44
C GLU A 307 -9.55 1.31 -12.07
N HIS A 308 -9.60 2.59 -11.71
CA HIS A 308 -10.20 3.10 -10.47
C HIS A 308 -9.74 2.33 -9.23
N VAL A 309 -8.44 2.37 -8.93
CA VAL A 309 -7.89 1.76 -7.71
C VAL A 309 -8.37 2.56 -6.49
N GLU A 310 -9.54 2.20 -5.96
CA GLU A 310 -10.09 2.77 -4.73
C GLU A 310 -9.47 2.13 -3.46
N ARG A 311 -9.47 2.89 -2.35
CA ARG A 311 -8.96 2.49 -1.02
C ARG A 311 -9.40 1.09 -0.55
N CYS A 312 -8.41 0.30 -0.14
CA CYS A 312 -8.34 -0.77 0.86
C CYS A 312 -9.41 -1.88 0.90
N VAL A 313 -9.00 -3.11 0.56
CA VAL A 313 -9.51 -4.33 1.22
C VAL A 313 -8.63 -4.60 2.44
N ALA A 314 -9.10 -4.31 3.66
CA ALA A 314 -8.36 -4.68 4.88
C ALA A 314 -8.40 -6.21 5.07
N SER A 315 -7.48 -6.95 4.43
CA SER A 315 -7.40 -8.41 4.51
C SER A 315 -6.93 -8.95 5.86
N ARG A 316 -6.79 -8.10 6.90
CA ARG A 316 -6.54 -8.52 8.29
C ARG A 316 -7.28 -7.62 9.28
N ALA A 317 -8.61 -7.73 9.31
CA ALA A 317 -9.38 -7.30 10.47
C ALA A 317 -8.96 -8.15 11.68
N GLN A 318 -8.08 -7.63 12.54
CA GLN A 318 -7.94 -8.18 13.88
C GLN A 318 -9.23 -7.86 14.63
N THR A 319 -10.05 -8.87 14.92
CA THR A 319 -11.08 -8.78 15.95
C THR A 319 -10.35 -8.67 17.28
N GLY A 320 -10.19 -7.46 17.79
CA GLY A 320 -9.62 -7.24 19.11
C GLY A 320 -10.54 -6.35 19.89
N ALA A 321 -11.20 -6.92 20.90
CA ALA A 321 -11.73 -6.15 22.02
C ALA A 321 -10.59 -5.33 22.64
N LEU A 322 -10.92 -4.18 23.21
CA LEU A 322 -9.98 -3.47 24.07
C LEU A 322 -9.66 -4.38 25.26
N ASP A 323 -8.45 -4.92 25.33
CA ASP A 323 -7.94 -5.52 26.56
C ASP A 323 -7.86 -4.42 27.62
N GLY A 324 -8.62 -4.58 28.71
CA GLY A 324 -8.42 -3.78 29.92
C GLY A 324 -9.68 -3.24 30.62
N ALA A 325 -10.62 -4.10 31.00
CA ALA A 325 -11.41 -3.90 32.22
C ALA A 325 -11.73 -5.26 32.84
N THR A 326 -10.88 -5.70 33.77
CA THR A 326 -11.16 -6.86 34.61
C THR A 326 -12.31 -6.54 35.56
N GLY A 327 -13.45 -7.18 35.34
CA GLY A 327 -14.54 -7.28 36.30
C GLY A 327 -15.35 -8.54 36.00
N SER A 328 -15.04 -9.63 36.72
CA SER A 328 -15.83 -10.88 36.68
C SER A 328 -17.15 -10.71 37.44
N PRO A 329 -18.18 -11.53 37.16
CA PRO A 329 -19.57 -11.23 37.48
C PRO A 329 -19.95 -11.64 38.90
N ALA A 330 -21.01 -11.03 39.42
CA ALA A 330 -21.82 -11.59 40.50
C ALA A 330 -23.29 -11.61 40.05
N ALA A 331 -23.94 -12.74 40.29
CA ALA A 331 -25.29 -13.08 39.83
C ALA A 331 -26.41 -12.35 40.60
N ALA A 332 -27.55 -12.23 39.89
CA ALA A 332 -28.98 -12.17 40.29
C ALA A 332 -29.32 -12.01 41.79
N VAL A 333 -30.35 -11.26 42.22
CA VAL A 333 -31.71 -11.01 41.69
C VAL A 333 -32.30 -9.82 42.48
N VAL A 334 -33.10 -8.94 41.87
CA VAL A 334 -34.36 -8.42 42.47
C VAL A 334 -35.29 -7.83 41.39
N ALA A 335 -36.58 -7.88 41.72
CA ALA A 335 -37.77 -7.83 40.88
C ALA A 335 -38.11 -6.48 40.19
N GLU A 336 -39.02 -6.60 39.21
CA GLU A 336 -39.64 -5.56 38.39
C GLU A 336 -40.11 -4.30 39.15
N ALA A 337 -39.72 -3.16 38.60
CA ALA A 337 -40.53 -1.95 38.51
C ALA A 337 -40.18 -1.24 37.19
N ASP A 338 -41.18 -1.02 36.34
CA ASP A 338 -41.24 -0.20 35.11
C ASP A 338 -39.90 0.40 34.62
N ALA A 339 -38.99 -0.45 34.14
CA ALA A 339 -37.57 -0.09 33.98
C ALA A 339 -37.28 0.86 32.80
N GLY A 340 -38.30 1.37 32.10
CA GLY A 340 -38.15 2.25 30.92
C GLY A 340 -37.43 1.62 29.73
N PHE A 341 -36.82 0.44 29.91
CA PHE A 341 -36.10 -0.33 28.91
C PHE A 341 -36.88 -1.59 28.57
N VAL A 342 -37.25 -1.74 27.30
CA VAL A 342 -37.88 -2.94 26.77
C VAL A 342 -36.82 -3.73 26.01
N GLY A 343 -36.41 -4.86 26.56
CA GLY A 343 -35.47 -5.76 25.88
C GLY A 343 -36.10 -6.36 24.62
N MET A 344 -35.31 -6.48 23.55
CA MET A 344 -35.72 -7.10 22.28
C MET A 344 -34.65 -8.04 21.76
N GLN A 345 -35.05 -8.96 20.88
CA GLN A 345 -34.08 -9.75 20.11
C GLN A 345 -33.34 -8.82 19.13
N PRO A 346 -31.99 -8.79 19.11
CA PRO A 346 -31.23 -7.94 18.19
C PRO A 346 -31.55 -8.29 16.74
N VAL A 347 -31.66 -7.28 15.89
CA VAL A 347 -31.91 -7.45 14.45
C VAL A 347 -31.03 -6.49 13.68
N ARG A 348 -30.31 -7.00 12.70
CA ARG A 348 -29.52 -6.16 11.81
C ARG A 348 -30.38 -5.16 11.05
N VAL A 349 -30.13 -3.88 11.27
CA VAL A 349 -30.85 -2.76 10.62
C VAL A 349 -29.99 -2.03 9.58
N LEU A 350 -28.66 -2.14 9.65
CA LEU A 350 -27.75 -1.62 8.63
C LEU A 350 -26.54 -2.54 8.48
N ASP A 351 -26.13 -2.79 7.24
CA ASP A 351 -24.80 -3.27 6.90
C ASP A 351 -24.35 -2.63 5.60
N THR A 352 -23.43 -1.67 5.67
CA THR A 352 -22.97 -0.95 4.47
C THR A 352 -22.26 -1.86 3.48
N ARG A 353 -21.86 -3.07 3.87
CA ARG A 353 -21.26 -4.06 2.97
C ARG A 353 -22.30 -4.78 2.11
N VAL A 354 -23.58 -4.66 2.45
CA VAL A 354 -24.70 -5.37 1.80
C VAL A 354 -25.68 -4.35 1.22
N ALA A 355 -25.68 -4.19 -0.10
CA ALA A 355 -26.64 -3.32 -0.78
C ALA A 355 -28.08 -3.76 -0.46
N GLY A 356 -28.94 -2.80 -0.09
CA GLY A 356 -30.33 -3.04 0.28
C GLY A 356 -30.56 -3.37 1.76
N LEU A 357 -29.51 -3.58 2.57
CA LEU A 357 -29.65 -3.79 4.01
C LEU A 357 -29.46 -2.48 4.77
N GLY A 358 -30.54 -1.71 4.91
CA GLY A 358 -30.54 -0.41 5.60
C GLY A 358 -29.99 0.76 4.79
N GLY A 359 -29.62 0.55 3.52
CA GLY A 359 -29.13 1.59 2.63
C GLY A 359 -28.71 1.05 1.25
N SER A 360 -28.12 1.91 0.41
CA SER A 360 -27.63 1.55 -0.93
C SER A 360 -26.41 0.64 -0.93
N GLY A 361 -25.80 0.39 0.23
CA GLY A 361 -24.49 -0.23 0.35
C GLY A 361 -23.34 0.73 0.02
N GLY A 362 -22.11 0.24 0.20
CA GLY A 362 -20.86 0.98 0.08
C GLY A 362 -20.42 1.62 1.40
N MET A 363 -19.09 1.63 1.63
CA MET A 363 -18.49 2.28 2.80
C MET A 363 -18.97 3.72 2.96
N MET A 364 -19.21 4.12 4.20
CA MET A 364 -19.43 5.51 4.52
C MET A 364 -18.17 6.31 4.18
N ARG A 365 -18.34 7.42 3.46
CA ARG A 365 -17.26 8.40 3.23
C ARG A 365 -16.85 9.09 4.53
N ALA A 366 -15.60 9.55 4.58
CA ALA A 366 -15.17 10.47 5.64
C ALA A 366 -16.05 11.73 5.63
N GLY A 367 -16.45 12.20 6.81
CA GLY A 367 -17.40 13.29 6.93
C GLY A 367 -18.86 12.92 6.60
N GLY A 368 -19.12 11.67 6.23
CA GLY A 368 -20.43 11.18 5.81
C GLY A 368 -21.38 10.91 6.97
N THR A 369 -22.68 11.01 6.70
CA THR A 369 -23.72 10.59 7.64
C THR A 369 -24.68 9.64 6.94
N VAL A 370 -25.03 8.54 7.60
CA VAL A 370 -26.08 7.61 7.15
C VAL A 370 -27.26 7.69 8.12
N ARG A 371 -28.47 7.66 7.58
CA ARG A 371 -29.71 7.53 8.36
C ARG A 371 -30.06 6.05 8.46
N VAL A 372 -30.26 5.57 9.68
CA VAL A 372 -30.68 4.19 9.97
C VAL A 372 -32.17 4.21 10.28
N ASP A 373 -32.97 3.54 9.45
CA ASP A 373 -34.40 3.42 9.64
C ASP A 373 -34.72 2.27 10.61
N LEU A 374 -35.43 2.59 11.69
CA LEU A 374 -35.87 1.67 12.73
C LEU A 374 -37.41 1.50 12.73
N ALA A 375 -38.09 2.00 11.69
CA ALA A 375 -39.54 1.85 11.55
C ALA A 375 -39.95 0.37 11.58
N GLY A 376 -40.99 0.08 12.36
CA GLY A 376 -41.49 -1.30 12.56
C GLY A 376 -40.52 -2.21 13.34
N ARG A 377 -39.37 -1.72 13.81
CA ARG A 377 -38.43 -2.46 14.65
C ARG A 377 -38.60 -2.14 16.13
N LEU A 378 -38.95 -0.91 16.47
CA LEU A 378 -39.09 -0.44 17.85
C LEU A 378 -40.52 -0.62 18.39
N PRO A 379 -40.69 -0.86 19.71
CA PRO A 379 -41.99 -0.78 20.37
C PRO A 379 -42.65 0.59 20.20
N ALA A 380 -43.98 0.63 20.19
CA ALA A 380 -44.72 1.88 20.10
C ALA A 380 -44.35 2.81 21.27
N GLY A 381 -44.06 4.09 20.96
CA GLY A 381 -43.68 5.08 21.95
C GLY A 381 -42.21 5.06 22.37
N ALA A 382 -41.36 4.24 21.75
CA ALA A 382 -39.91 4.25 22.02
C ALA A 382 -39.30 5.63 21.70
N SER A 383 -38.63 6.23 22.70
CA SER A 383 -37.96 7.54 22.60
C SER A 383 -36.44 7.43 22.40
N ALA A 384 -35.88 6.23 22.58
CA ALA A 384 -34.45 5.94 22.40
C ALA A 384 -34.26 4.49 21.95
N ALA A 385 -33.10 4.21 21.34
CA ALA A 385 -32.67 2.87 20.98
C ALA A 385 -31.26 2.60 21.53
N ALA A 386 -31.06 1.39 22.04
CA ALA A 386 -29.74 0.83 22.32
C ALA A 386 -29.29 0.03 21.11
N LEU A 387 -28.13 0.39 20.54
CA LEU A 387 -27.64 -0.11 19.26
C LEU A 387 -26.22 -0.62 19.43
N ASN A 388 -25.92 -1.80 18.89
CA ASN A 388 -24.54 -2.23 18.75
C ASN A 388 -24.01 -1.71 17.42
N VAL A 389 -23.11 -0.72 17.47
CA VAL A 389 -22.54 -0.09 16.27
C VAL A 389 -21.11 -0.57 16.08
N THR A 390 -20.85 -1.15 14.92
CA THR A 390 -19.54 -1.71 14.57
C THR A 390 -18.94 -0.97 13.39
N ALA A 391 -17.76 -0.36 13.61
CA ALA A 391 -16.87 0.12 12.57
C ALA A 391 -16.08 -1.07 12.02
N VAL A 392 -16.33 -1.47 10.78
CA VAL A 392 -15.71 -2.61 10.12
C VAL A 392 -14.65 -2.12 9.13
N ALA A 393 -13.46 -2.71 9.21
CA ALA A 393 -12.35 -2.45 8.28
C ALA A 393 -12.10 -0.96 7.94
N PRO A 394 -12.08 -0.04 8.93
CA PRO A 394 -11.91 1.40 8.65
C PRO A 394 -10.62 1.68 7.87
N CYS A 395 -10.68 2.56 6.88
CA CYS A 395 -9.52 2.93 6.05
C CYS A 395 -8.53 3.88 6.76
N GLY A 396 -8.83 4.29 7.99
CA GLY A 396 -8.07 5.26 8.78
C GLY A 396 -8.59 5.31 10.21
N SER A 397 -7.80 5.81 11.15
CA SER A 397 -8.30 6.06 12.51
C SER A 397 -9.41 7.11 12.48
N GLY A 398 -10.34 7.04 13.42
CA GLY A 398 -11.46 7.95 13.47
C GLY A 398 -12.51 7.51 14.48
N TYR A 399 -13.71 8.03 14.30
CA TYR A 399 -14.83 7.69 15.17
C TYR A 399 -16.17 7.72 14.45
N LEU A 400 -17.13 7.03 15.03
CA LEU A 400 -18.56 7.14 14.73
C LEU A 400 -19.27 7.93 15.82
N THR A 401 -20.20 8.78 15.43
CA THR A 401 -21.14 9.47 16.34
C THR A 401 -22.56 9.06 15.97
N VAL A 402 -23.31 8.54 16.94
CA VAL A 402 -24.72 8.12 16.80
C VAL A 402 -25.60 9.20 17.44
N PHE A 403 -26.57 9.72 16.69
CA PHE A 403 -27.38 10.86 17.11
C PHE A 403 -28.78 10.85 16.48
N SER A 404 -29.66 11.74 16.95
CA SER A 404 -31.08 11.79 16.58
C SER A 404 -31.39 12.48 15.24
N CYS A 405 -30.45 12.43 14.28
CA CYS A 405 -30.51 13.07 12.96
C CYS A 405 -30.64 14.61 12.91
N GLY A 406 -30.67 15.29 14.04
CA GLY A 406 -30.61 16.76 14.13
C GLY A 406 -29.17 17.28 14.19
N THR A 407 -28.92 18.24 15.10
CA THR A 407 -27.56 18.72 15.36
C THR A 407 -26.70 17.59 15.90
N ARG A 408 -25.62 17.26 15.17
CA ARG A 408 -24.66 16.24 15.59
C ARG A 408 -23.90 16.72 16.84
N PRO A 409 -23.85 15.94 17.93
CA PRO A 409 -22.98 16.22 19.06
C PRO A 409 -21.49 16.15 18.68
N ASP A 410 -20.65 16.82 19.46
CA ASP A 410 -19.18 16.73 19.31
C ASP A 410 -18.59 15.46 19.96
N THR A 411 -19.43 14.63 20.57
CA THR A 411 -19.03 13.37 21.21
C THR A 411 -18.97 12.21 20.23
N SER A 412 -18.09 11.24 20.50
CA SER A 412 -17.99 9.97 19.77
C SER A 412 -18.59 8.80 20.54
N ASN A 413 -19.02 7.76 19.82
CA ASN A 413 -19.50 6.50 20.39
C ASN A 413 -18.51 5.35 20.11
N VAL A 414 -18.04 5.21 18.87
CA VAL A 414 -17.10 4.14 18.47
C VAL A 414 -15.81 4.81 18.03
N ASN A 415 -14.73 4.65 18.79
CA ASN A 415 -13.41 5.12 18.38
C ASN A 415 -12.62 3.95 17.79
N PHE A 416 -12.06 4.11 16.61
CA PHE A 416 -11.42 3.02 15.86
C PHE A 416 -10.08 3.45 15.27
N ALA A 417 -9.23 2.46 15.03
CA ALA A 417 -7.97 2.60 14.30
C ALA A 417 -8.07 1.93 12.94
N ALA A 418 -7.25 2.34 11.97
CA ALA A 418 -7.23 1.77 10.62
C ALA A 418 -7.13 0.22 10.65
N GLY A 419 -7.97 -0.45 9.87
CA GLY A 419 -8.02 -1.91 9.75
C GLY A 419 -8.54 -2.66 11.00
N ARG A 420 -8.80 -1.98 12.12
CA ARG A 420 -9.32 -2.60 13.35
C ARG A 420 -10.84 -2.52 13.35
N THR A 421 -11.48 -3.69 13.43
CA THR A 421 -12.92 -3.73 13.64
C THR A 421 -13.21 -3.46 15.10
N THR A 422 -14.01 -2.44 15.37
CA THR A 422 -14.34 -2.00 16.72
C THR A 422 -15.84 -1.82 16.84
N ALA A 423 -16.43 -2.43 17.86
CA ALA A 423 -17.83 -2.27 18.21
C ALA A 423 -17.95 -1.53 19.54
N ALA A 424 -18.99 -0.72 19.67
CA ALA A 424 -19.42 -0.19 20.95
C ALA A 424 -20.95 -0.11 21.00
N LEU A 425 -21.50 -0.21 22.22
CA LEU A 425 -22.90 0.07 22.46
C LEU A 425 -23.13 1.59 22.44
N ALA A 426 -24.13 2.04 21.68
CA ALA A 426 -24.61 3.41 21.67
C ALA A 426 -26.08 3.46 22.09
N ILE A 427 -26.41 4.41 22.97
CA ILE A 427 -27.80 4.74 23.27
C ILE A 427 -28.07 6.13 22.69
N ALA A 428 -29.03 6.22 21.78
CA ALA A 428 -29.38 7.47 21.13
C ALA A 428 -30.89 7.69 21.13
N SER A 429 -31.30 8.95 21.28
CA SER A 429 -32.69 9.35 21.07
C SER A 429 -33.10 9.08 19.63
N VAL A 430 -34.33 8.62 19.47
CA VAL A 430 -34.91 8.28 18.17
C VAL A 430 -35.84 9.41 17.74
N THR A 431 -35.65 9.91 16.53
CA THR A 431 -36.53 10.92 15.91
C THR A 431 -37.04 10.35 14.58
N ASP A 432 -38.35 10.41 14.35
CA ASP A 432 -39.01 9.85 13.15
C ASP A 432 -38.62 8.38 12.92
N SER A 433 -38.63 7.58 13.99
CA SER A 433 -38.22 6.17 13.99
C SER A 433 -36.82 5.93 13.41
N ALA A 434 -35.90 6.88 13.53
CA ALA A 434 -34.55 6.75 13.02
C ALA A 434 -33.47 7.31 13.96
N VAL A 435 -32.25 6.89 13.69
CA VAL A 435 -31.02 7.51 14.18
C VAL A 435 -30.11 7.82 12.99
N CYS A 436 -29.15 8.70 13.18
CA CYS A 436 -28.11 9.00 12.21
C CYS A 436 -26.75 8.64 12.78
N ILE A 437 -25.89 8.11 11.92
CA ILE A 437 -24.51 7.78 12.25
C ILE A 437 -23.62 8.62 11.36
N PHE A 438 -22.81 9.46 12.00
CA PHE A 438 -21.74 10.19 11.35
C PHE A 438 -20.46 9.35 11.39
N SER A 439 -19.65 9.41 10.34
CA SER A 439 -18.28 8.89 10.36
C SER A 439 -17.25 9.96 10.09
N PHE A 440 -16.24 10.02 10.95
CA PHE A 440 -15.05 10.86 10.75
C PHE A 440 -14.18 10.35 9.58
N SER A 441 -14.03 9.03 9.44
CA SER A 441 -13.14 8.38 8.46
C SER A 441 -13.89 7.42 7.54
N LYS A 442 -13.34 7.09 6.36
CA LYS A 442 -13.96 6.10 5.46
C LYS A 442 -14.01 4.73 6.14
N VAL A 443 -15.19 4.12 6.25
CA VAL A 443 -15.42 2.90 7.06
C VAL A 443 -16.71 2.20 6.67
N ASP A 444 -16.77 0.87 6.84
CA ASP A 444 -18.04 0.13 6.81
C ASP A 444 -18.71 0.15 8.18
N VAL A 445 -20.03 0.25 8.21
CA VAL A 445 -20.80 0.28 9.46
C VAL A 445 -21.83 -0.83 9.46
N VAL A 446 -21.83 -1.59 10.55
CA VAL A 446 -22.86 -2.59 10.88
C VAL A 446 -23.60 -2.13 12.12
N VAL A 447 -24.92 -2.22 12.10
CA VAL A 447 -25.80 -1.85 13.21
C VAL A 447 -26.79 -2.97 13.47
N ASP A 448 -26.80 -3.44 14.71
CA ASP A 448 -27.69 -4.47 15.24
C ASP A 448 -28.52 -3.95 16.42
#